data_AF-A0A8T4AZ48-F1
#
_entry.id   AF-A0A8T4AZ48-F1
#
_cell.length_a   1.000
_cell.length_b   1.000
_cell.length_c   1.000
_cell.angle_alpha   90.00
_cell.angle_beta   90.00
_cell.angle_gamma   90.00
#
_symmetry.space_group_name_H-M   'P 1'
#
loop_
_entity.id
_entity.type
_entity.pdbx_description
1 polymer ?
#
loop_
_entity_poly.entity_id
_entity_poly.type
_entity_poly.pdbx_seq_one_letter_code
_entity_poly.pdbx_strand_id
1 'polypeptide(L)'
;MSKKMGELTVKHEGKKYRLCLTNRAVGTLQDEYGRDMADLMPPDGGVPHFGAIVRAVELSLQRHHPDEATVEFADDLLGSDRGVFGDLLGVTFPEMKAESSGKKPKAARRKKTT
;
A
#
# COMPACT_ATOMS: atom_id res chain seq x y z
N MET A 1 -10.00 -8.67 -17.37
CA MET A 1 -10.45 -8.35 -16.00
C MET A 1 -10.12 -6.90 -15.74
N SER A 2 -11.13 -6.04 -15.69
CA SER A 2 -10.96 -4.59 -15.58
C SER A 2 -10.29 -4.23 -14.26
N LYS A 3 -9.02 -3.81 -14.33
CA LYS A 3 -8.30 -3.25 -13.19
C LYS A 3 -8.95 -1.90 -12.88
N LYS A 4 -9.92 -1.89 -11.96
CA LYS A 4 -10.46 -0.63 -11.43
C LYS A 4 -9.31 0.06 -10.71
N MET A 5 -8.88 1.21 -11.25
CA MET A 5 -7.81 2.01 -10.66
C MET A 5 -8.12 2.28 -9.18
N GLY A 6 -7.13 2.10 -8.31
CA GLY A 6 -7.26 2.40 -6.88
C GLY A 6 -7.88 1.33 -5.99
N GLU A 7 -8.09 0.10 -6.45
CA GLU A 7 -8.54 -1.02 -5.60
C GLU A 7 -7.46 -2.11 -5.47
N LEU A 8 -7.06 -2.44 -4.25
CA LEU A 8 -6.16 -3.54 -3.90
C LEU A 8 -6.93 -4.60 -3.11
N THR A 9 -6.75 -5.88 -3.44
CA THR A 9 -7.28 -6.99 -2.63
C THR A 9 -6.13 -7.70 -1.92
N VAL A 10 -6.17 -7.74 -0.59
CA VAL A 10 -5.17 -8.41 0.25
C VAL A 10 -5.82 -9.56 1.00
N LYS A 11 -5.01 -10.52 1.46
CA LYS A 11 -5.47 -11.59 2.33
C LYS A 11 -4.83 -11.44 3.70
N HIS A 12 -5.64 -11.51 4.75
CA HIS A 12 -5.19 -11.48 6.13
C HIS A 12 -6.03 -12.49 6.91
N GLU A 13 -5.38 -13.36 7.69
CA GLU A 13 -6.02 -14.44 8.47
C GLU A 13 -7.04 -15.29 7.68
N GLY A 14 -6.74 -15.59 6.42
CA GLY A 14 -7.62 -16.39 5.56
C GLY A 14 -8.84 -15.63 4.99
N LYS A 15 -9.09 -14.40 5.42
CA LYS A 15 -10.11 -13.50 4.86
C LYS A 15 -9.52 -12.62 3.75
N LYS A 16 -10.38 -12.13 2.86
CA LYS A 16 -9.99 -11.21 1.77
C LYS A 16 -10.51 -9.81 2.08
N TYR A 17 -9.58 -8.86 2.14
CA TYR A 17 -9.87 -7.45 2.36
C TYR A 17 -9.66 -6.66 1.08
N ARG A 18 -10.48 -5.62 0.90
CA ARG A 18 -10.46 -4.73 -0.26
C ARG A 18 -10.12 -3.35 0.24
N LEU A 19 -8.96 -2.86 -0.17
CA LEU A 19 -8.42 -1.56 0.17
C LEU A 19 -8.64 -0.64 -1.02
N CYS A 20 -9.16 0.55 -0.76
CA CYS A 20 -9.35 1.57 -1.78
C CYS A 20 -8.97 2.94 -1.23
N LEU A 21 -7.85 3.49 -1.70
CA LEU A 21 -7.45 4.84 -1.33
C LEU A 21 -8.20 5.84 -2.21
N THR A 22 -9.27 6.41 -1.65
CA THR A 22 -10.11 7.40 -2.35
C THR A 22 -9.51 8.80 -2.28
N ASN A 23 -9.90 9.71 -3.18
CA ASN A 23 -9.47 11.12 -3.09
C ASN A 23 -9.81 11.77 -1.74
N ARG A 24 -10.89 11.32 -1.07
CA ARG A 24 -11.21 11.76 0.29
C ARG A 24 -10.16 11.30 1.30
N ALA A 25 -9.75 10.04 1.24
CA ALA A 25 -8.69 9.50 2.09
C ALA A 25 -7.35 10.20 1.84
N VAL A 26 -7.03 10.47 0.57
CA VAL A 26 -5.83 11.23 0.20
C VAL A 26 -5.89 12.65 0.79
N GLY A 27 -7.01 13.34 0.67
CA GLY A 27 -7.20 14.66 1.27
C GLY A 27 -7.01 14.65 2.78
N THR A 28 -7.60 13.65 3.48
CA THR A 28 -7.39 13.48 4.93
C THR A 28 -5.92 13.26 5.28
N LEU A 29 -5.19 12.44 4.53
CA LEU A 29 -3.76 12.26 4.74
C LEU A 29 -2.97 13.55 4.49
N GLN A 30 -3.37 14.35 3.49
CA GLN A 30 -2.71 15.64 3.22
C GLN A 30 -2.94 16.66 4.32
N ASP A 31 -4.15 16.68 4.90
CA ASP A 31 -4.48 17.55 6.02
C ASP A 31 -3.76 17.14 7.30
N GLU A 32 -3.59 15.83 7.54
CA GLU A 32 -2.96 15.28 8.75
C GLU A 32 -1.41 15.32 8.70
N TYR A 33 -0.81 15.04 7.54
CA TYR A 33 0.64 14.82 7.42
C TYR A 33 1.35 15.72 6.40
N GLY A 34 0.63 16.56 5.68
CA GLY A 34 1.19 17.47 4.67
C GLY A 34 0.94 17.05 3.22
N ARG A 35 1.13 17.98 2.29
CA ARG A 35 0.69 17.82 0.88
C ARG A 35 1.43 16.75 0.09
N ASP A 36 2.68 16.46 0.44
CA ASP A 36 3.54 15.58 -0.35
C ASP A 36 3.49 14.13 0.16
N MET A 37 2.98 13.23 -0.68
CA MET A 37 2.90 11.80 -0.38
C MET A 37 4.25 11.09 -0.56
N ALA A 38 5.21 11.70 -1.28
CA ALA A 38 6.55 11.13 -1.45
C ALA A 38 7.32 11.10 -0.12
N ASP A 39 7.02 12.03 0.79
CA ASP A 39 7.61 12.07 2.13
C ASP A 39 7.19 10.88 3.01
N LEU A 40 6.12 10.17 2.64
CA LEU A 40 5.69 8.95 3.34
C LEU A 40 6.64 7.78 3.12
N MET A 41 7.29 7.72 1.95
CA MET A 41 8.30 6.72 1.61
C MET A 41 9.49 7.40 0.93
N PRO A 42 10.39 8.00 1.73
CA PRO A 42 11.55 8.69 1.18
C PRO A 42 12.44 7.69 0.39
N PRO A 43 12.86 8.03 -0.84
CA PRO A 43 13.64 7.13 -1.69
C PRO A 43 15.09 6.92 -1.22
N ASP A 44 15.66 7.85 -0.46
CA ASP A 44 17.10 7.91 -0.13
C ASP A 44 17.42 7.60 1.35
N GLY A 45 16.95 6.46 1.85
CA GLY A 45 17.32 5.97 3.19
C GLY A 45 16.79 6.80 4.36
N GLY A 46 15.84 7.72 4.08
CA GLY A 46 15.07 8.41 5.11
C GLY A 46 14.18 7.43 5.88
N VAL A 47 13.88 7.77 7.13
CA VAL A 47 12.94 6.98 7.94
C VAL A 47 11.52 7.27 7.44
N PRO A 48 10.76 6.25 6.98
CA PRO A 48 9.37 6.44 6.55
C PRO A 48 8.50 6.99 7.68
N HIS A 49 7.47 7.76 7.33
CA HIS A 49 6.49 8.21 8.30
C HIS A 49 5.49 7.09 8.63
N PHE A 50 5.91 6.11 9.46
CA PHE A 50 5.13 4.90 9.75
C PHE A 50 3.70 5.17 10.22
N GLY A 51 3.47 6.22 11.03
CA GLY A 51 2.11 6.57 11.46
C GLY A 51 1.18 6.95 10.30
N ALA A 52 1.72 7.58 9.26
CA ALA A 52 0.94 7.97 8.09
C ALA A 52 0.71 6.79 7.14
N ILE A 53 1.65 5.84 7.09
CA ILE A 53 1.51 4.57 6.37
C ILE A 53 0.36 3.75 6.97
N VAL A 54 0.35 3.58 8.29
CA VAL A 54 -0.72 2.88 9.02
C VAL A 54 -2.06 3.58 8.77
N ARG A 55 -2.09 4.91 8.92
CA ARG A 55 -3.29 5.72 8.68
C ARG A 55 -3.82 5.60 7.25
N ALA A 56 -2.93 5.54 6.25
CA ALA A 56 -3.34 5.36 4.86
C ALA A 56 -4.00 3.99 4.62
N VAL A 57 -3.48 2.94 5.24
CA VAL A 57 -4.09 1.60 5.18
C VAL A 57 -5.45 1.59 5.89
N GLU A 58 -5.55 2.19 7.07
CA GLU A 58 -6.82 2.35 7.81
C GLU A 58 -7.88 3.05 6.94
N LEU A 59 -7.57 4.24 6.40
CA LEU A 59 -8.48 5.01 5.57
C LEU A 59 -8.89 4.24 4.29
N SER A 60 -8.00 3.41 3.77
CA SER A 60 -8.31 2.58 2.59
C SER A 60 -9.30 1.45 2.87
N LEU A 61 -9.42 1.00 4.13
CA LEU A 61 -10.37 -0.02 4.55
C LEU A 61 -11.78 0.56 4.73
N GLN A 62 -11.89 1.82 5.17
CA GLN A 62 -13.17 2.46 5.52
C GLN A 62 -14.26 2.36 4.45
N ARG A 63 -13.89 2.31 3.17
CA ARG A 63 -14.86 2.21 2.07
C ARG A 63 -15.59 0.86 2.02
N HIS A 64 -14.90 -0.23 2.36
CA HIS A 64 -15.42 -1.60 2.16
C HIS A 64 -15.55 -2.40 3.45
N HIS A 65 -14.79 -2.03 4.48
CA HIS A 65 -14.69 -2.72 5.76
C HIS A 65 -14.70 -1.69 6.91
N PRO A 66 -15.72 -0.82 7.02
CA PRO A 66 -15.73 0.27 8.01
C PRO A 66 -15.67 -0.23 9.45
N ASP A 67 -16.24 -1.40 9.74
CA ASP A 67 -16.25 -1.99 11.08
C ASP A 67 -14.87 -2.54 11.51
N GLU A 68 -14.01 -2.88 10.54
CA GLU A 68 -12.66 -3.40 10.77
C GLU A 68 -11.57 -2.35 10.47
N ALA A 69 -11.96 -1.13 10.07
CA ALA A 69 -11.03 -0.05 9.72
C ALA A 69 -10.48 0.66 10.97
N THR A 70 -9.76 -0.09 11.81
CA THR A 70 -9.09 0.42 13.02
C THR A 70 -7.59 0.58 12.78
N VAL A 71 -6.96 1.41 13.61
CA VAL A 71 -5.50 1.61 13.58
C VAL A 71 -4.77 0.31 13.88
N GLU A 72 -5.25 -0.44 14.89
CA GLU A 72 -4.67 -1.72 15.29
C GLU A 72 -4.72 -2.74 14.14
N PHE A 73 -5.86 -2.85 13.45
CA PHE A 73 -5.99 -3.78 12.34
C PHE A 73 -5.12 -3.37 11.13
N ALA A 74 -5.01 -2.06 10.87
CA ALA A 74 -4.12 -1.55 9.83
C ALA A 74 -2.64 -1.86 10.13
N ASP A 75 -2.23 -1.73 11.39
CA ASP A 75 -0.88 -2.07 11.85
C ASP A 75 -0.64 -3.59 11.75
N ASP A 76 -1.58 -4.44 12.20
CA ASP A 76 -1.49 -5.90 12.08
C ASP A 76 -1.35 -6.36 10.63
N LEU A 77 -2.09 -5.71 9.73
CA LEU A 77 -2.07 -6.01 8.31
C LEU A 77 -0.72 -5.64 7.68
N LEU A 78 -0.13 -4.51 8.06
CA LEU A 78 1.23 -4.10 7.67
C LEU A 78 2.32 -4.95 8.32
N GLY A 79 2.13 -5.36 9.57
CA GLY A 79 3.02 -6.28 10.29
C GLY A 79 3.09 -7.64 9.61
N SER A 80 1.95 -8.10 9.08
CA SER A 80 1.84 -9.35 8.32
C SER A 80 2.41 -9.24 6.90
N ASP A 81 2.17 -8.12 6.22
CA ASP A 81 2.69 -7.86 4.88
C ASP A 81 3.03 -6.38 4.68
N ARG A 82 4.32 -6.06 4.86
CA ARG A 82 4.85 -4.71 4.66
C ARG A 82 4.74 -4.21 3.21
N GLY A 83 4.50 -5.11 2.24
CA GLY A 83 4.33 -4.77 0.84
C GLY A 83 2.96 -4.15 0.51
N VAL A 84 1.98 -4.30 1.40
CA VAL A 84 0.60 -3.84 1.16
C VAL A 84 0.54 -2.35 0.82
N PHE A 85 1.25 -1.51 1.57
CA PHE A 85 1.21 -0.07 1.34
C PHE A 85 1.81 0.33 -0.02
N GLY A 86 2.95 -0.24 -0.39
CA GLY A 86 3.56 0.01 -1.70
C GLY A 86 2.69 -0.46 -2.87
N ASP A 87 2.03 -1.61 -2.71
CA ASP A 87 1.08 -2.11 -3.71
C ASP A 87 -0.18 -1.24 -3.78
N LEU A 88 -0.67 -0.73 -2.65
CA LEU A 88 -1.82 0.16 -2.54
C LEU A 88 -1.53 1.49 -3.26
N LEU A 89 -0.38 2.11 -2.97
CA LEU A 89 0.07 3.31 -3.69
C LEU A 89 0.20 3.01 -5.19
N GLY A 90 0.82 1.89 -5.56
CA GLY A 90 1.03 1.54 -6.96
C GLY A 90 -0.25 1.17 -7.74
N VAL A 91 -1.38 0.87 -7.09
CA VAL A 91 -2.68 0.75 -7.77
C VAL A 91 -3.46 2.05 -7.78
N THR A 92 -3.20 2.94 -6.83
CA THR A 92 -3.88 4.25 -6.68
C THR A 92 -3.22 5.31 -7.57
N PHE A 93 -1.89 5.39 -7.54
CA PHE A 93 -1.05 6.30 -8.31
C PHE A 93 -0.14 5.49 -9.24
N PRO A 94 -0.68 4.96 -10.36
CA PRO A 94 0.11 4.15 -11.29
C PRO A 94 1.32 4.91 -11.87
N GLU A 95 1.28 6.24 -11.89
CA GLU A 95 2.36 7.11 -12.36
C GLU A 95 3.54 7.14 -11.39
N MET A 96 3.32 7.01 -10.07
CA MET A 96 4.39 6.86 -9.07
C MET A 96 5.13 5.53 -9.18
N LYS A 97 4.51 4.51 -9.79
CA LYS A 97 5.15 3.21 -10.05
C LYS A 97 6.30 3.31 -11.07
N ALA A 98 6.36 4.38 -11.86
CA ALA A 98 7.43 4.59 -12.84
C ALA A 98 8.79 4.90 -12.18
N GLU A 99 8.81 5.43 -10.94
CA GLU A 99 10.06 5.82 -10.27
C GLU A 99 10.56 4.84 -9.20
N SER A 100 9.69 4.00 -8.61
CA SER A 100 10.11 3.00 -7.60
C SER A 100 10.28 1.58 -8.16
N SER A 101 10.86 1.46 -9.36
CA SER A 101 11.21 0.16 -9.96
C SER A 101 12.54 -0.38 -9.41
N GLY A 102 12.59 -0.61 -8.10
CA GLY A 102 13.55 -1.54 -7.50
C GLY A 102 13.27 -2.95 -8.03
N LYS A 103 13.98 -3.33 -9.10
CA LYS A 103 13.91 -4.65 -9.74
C LYS A 103 14.00 -5.76 -8.68
N LYS A 104 12.92 -6.51 -8.45
CA LYS A 104 13.01 -7.85 -7.84
C LYS A 104 13.96 -8.68 -8.72
N PRO A 105 15.08 -9.24 -8.19
CA PRO A 105 15.94 -10.10 -8.99
C PRO A 105 15.15 -11.34 -9.39
N LYS A 106 14.93 -11.47 -10.70
CA LYS A 106 14.29 -12.62 -11.32
C LYS A 106 15.21 -13.83 -11.06
N ALA A 107 14.82 -14.70 -10.14
CA ALA A 107 15.53 -15.94 -9.84
C ALA A 107 15.82 -16.67 -11.16
N ALA A 108 17.10 -16.74 -11.51
CA ALA A 108 17.58 -17.43 -12.70
C ALA A 108 17.37 -18.94 -12.51
N ARG A 109 16.21 -19.42 -12.93
CA ARG A 109 15.94 -20.86 -13.12
C ARG A 109 16.80 -21.34 -14.29
N ARG A 110 18.05 -21.70 -14.03
CA ARG A 110 18.90 -22.37 -15.02
C ARG A 110 18.70 -23.88 -14.91
N LYS A 111 18.15 -24.41 -16.01
CA LYS A 111 17.80 -25.82 -16.23
C LYS A 111 19.04 -26.73 -16.25
N LYS A 112 18.84 -27.97 -15.81
CA LYS A 112 19.65 -29.17 -16.08
C LYS A 112 20.05 -29.31 -17.56
N THR A 113 21.32 -29.61 -17.81
CA THR A 113 21.94 -30.25 -19.01
C THR A 113 23.42 -30.46 -18.61
N THR A 114 24.12 -31.57 -18.74
CA THR A 114 23.96 -32.90 -19.33
C THR A 114 24.93 -33.81 -18.55
#